data_AF-A0A6N9V5S5-F1
#
_entry.id   AF-A0A6N9V5S5-F1
#
_cell.length_a   1.000
_cell.length_b   1.000
_cell.length_c   1.000
_cell.angle_alpha   90.00
_cell.angle_beta   90.00
_cell.angle_gamma   90.00
#
_symmetry.space_group_name_H-M   'P 1'
#
loop_
_entity.id
_entity.type
_entity.pdbx_description
1 polymer ?
#
loop_
_entity_poly.entity_id
_entity_poly.type
_entity_poly.pdbx_seq_one_letter_code
_entity_poly.pdbx_strand_id
1 'polypeptide(L)'
;MHRSMDEPTGPAELPGARSHPAASTEYADPGGDGTPLPDPAVLTALLHRYGWQRRGGAAGRYSRWSPPGTAAGASLLVPENTAFPDTEDLLAEALTALSRSAAPSARDILVSLAVPSDEVRWWREIPESAAGAAGASGWAETEELRSAARQILLAGALAARGRAGYH
;
A
#
# COMPACT_ATOMS: atom_id res chain seq x y z
N MET A 1 -20.16 -63.16 -11.03
CA MET A 1 -20.05 -62.08 -10.02
C MET A 1 -20.01 -60.75 -10.77
N HIS A 2 -21.16 -60.07 -10.82
CA HIS A 2 -21.31 -58.74 -11.42
C HIS A 2 -20.98 -57.69 -10.34
N ARG A 3 -20.04 -56.78 -10.59
CA ARG A 3 -19.90 -55.54 -9.78
C ARG A 3 -20.68 -54.44 -10.47
N SER A 4 -21.66 -53.88 -9.77
CA SER A 4 -22.38 -52.68 -10.17
C SER A 4 -21.45 -51.47 -10.11
N MET A 5 -21.60 -50.64 -11.13
CA MET A 5 -20.98 -49.34 -11.31
C MET A 5 -21.96 -48.33 -10.75
N ASP A 6 -21.66 -47.76 -9.60
CA ASP A 6 -22.38 -46.62 -9.02
C ASP A 6 -21.39 -45.49 -8.75
N GLU A 7 -21.45 -44.51 -9.66
CA GLU A 7 -21.21 -43.09 -9.43
C GLU A 7 -22.24 -42.37 -10.33
N PRO A 8 -22.63 -41.11 -10.10
CA PRO A 8 -22.08 -40.15 -9.13
C PRO A 8 -23.16 -39.32 -8.39
N THR A 9 -22.75 -38.46 -7.45
CA THR A 9 -23.16 -37.05 -7.30
C THR A 9 -22.91 -36.59 -5.85
N GLY A 10 -21.74 -36.01 -5.62
CA GLY A 10 -21.53 -35.06 -4.54
C GLY A 10 -20.87 -33.84 -5.14
N PRO A 11 -21.41 -32.62 -5.00
CA PRO A 11 -20.70 -31.43 -5.45
C PRO A 11 -19.39 -31.34 -4.67
N ALA A 12 -18.27 -31.33 -5.40
CA ALA A 12 -16.96 -31.05 -4.85
C ALA A 12 -17.01 -29.68 -4.15
N GLU A 13 -16.99 -29.69 -2.83
CA GLU A 13 -16.82 -28.50 -2.01
C GLU A 13 -15.54 -27.79 -2.46
N LEU A 14 -15.72 -26.58 -3.00
CA LEU A 14 -14.63 -25.67 -3.32
C LEU A 14 -13.81 -25.43 -2.05
N PRO A 15 -12.46 -25.48 -2.10
CA PRO A 15 -11.63 -25.20 -0.95
C PRO A 15 -11.94 -23.80 -0.41
N GLY A 16 -12.23 -23.74 0.89
CA GLY A 16 -12.77 -22.60 1.62
C GLY A 16 -12.18 -21.27 1.17
N ALA A 17 -13.04 -20.47 0.52
CA ALA A 17 -12.85 -19.04 0.44
C ALA A 17 -12.60 -18.56 1.88
N ARG A 18 -11.39 -18.07 2.16
CA ARG A 18 -11.11 -17.40 3.43
C ARG A 18 -12.22 -16.38 3.62
N SER A 19 -12.99 -16.52 4.69
CA SER A 19 -13.94 -15.51 5.11
C SER A 19 -13.13 -14.23 5.29
N HIS A 20 -13.19 -13.35 4.29
CA HIS A 20 -12.81 -11.97 4.51
C HIS A 20 -13.68 -11.47 5.66
N PRO A 21 -13.12 -10.81 6.69
CA PRO A 21 -13.97 -10.10 7.62
C PRO A 21 -14.85 -9.20 6.75
N ALA A 22 -16.17 -9.41 6.86
CA ALA A 22 -17.12 -8.52 6.20
C ALA A 22 -16.70 -7.12 6.62
N ALA A 23 -16.28 -6.32 5.65
CA ALA A 23 -16.04 -4.92 5.90
C ALA A 23 -17.38 -4.40 6.39
N SER A 24 -17.49 -4.17 7.70
CA SER A 24 -18.54 -3.37 8.31
C SER A 24 -18.29 -1.94 7.87
N THR A 25 -18.33 -1.69 6.56
CA THR A 25 -18.52 -0.36 6.02
C THR A 25 -19.99 -0.10 6.25
N GLU A 26 -20.30 0.35 7.46
CA GLU A 26 -21.37 1.32 7.61
C GLU A 26 -21.02 2.43 6.62
N TYR A 27 -21.58 2.31 5.42
CA TYR A 27 -21.55 3.36 4.41
C TYR A 27 -22.25 4.54 5.05
N ALA A 28 -21.46 5.44 5.63
CA ALA A 28 -21.92 6.76 6.00
C ALA A 28 -22.60 7.35 4.77
N ASP A 29 -23.85 7.73 4.95
CA ASP A 29 -24.70 8.36 3.94
C ASP A 29 -23.94 9.52 3.26
N PRO A 30 -23.75 9.50 1.93
CA PRO A 30 -23.09 10.60 1.23
C PRO A 30 -23.96 11.88 1.16
N GLY A 31 -25.16 11.87 1.76
CA GLY A 31 -26.09 13.01 1.82
C GLY A 31 -26.17 13.75 3.15
N GLY A 32 -25.35 13.40 4.15
CA GLY A 32 -25.25 14.16 5.41
C GLY A 32 -24.14 15.19 5.34
N ASP A 33 -24.47 16.46 5.55
CA ASP A 33 -23.61 17.66 5.51
C ASP A 33 -22.52 17.69 6.62
N GLY A 34 -21.90 16.56 6.96
CA GLY A 34 -20.96 16.44 8.04
C GLY A 34 -20.08 15.21 7.87
N THR A 35 -19.14 15.26 6.92
CA THR A 35 -17.96 14.38 7.06
C THR A 35 -17.30 14.77 8.39
N PRO A 36 -17.19 13.85 9.37
CA PRO A 36 -16.62 14.19 10.65
C PRO A 36 -15.20 14.74 10.45
N LEU A 37 -14.87 15.83 11.14
CA LEU A 37 -13.53 16.40 11.09
C LEU A 37 -12.51 15.33 11.50
N PRO A 38 -11.37 15.23 10.79
CA PRO A 38 -10.38 14.22 11.11
C PRO A 38 -9.75 14.50 12.47
N ASP A 39 -9.35 13.44 13.17
CA ASP A 39 -8.57 13.55 14.39
C ASP A 39 -7.29 14.38 14.14
N PRO A 40 -7.01 15.45 14.92
CA PRO A 40 -5.78 16.23 14.79
C PRO A 40 -4.50 15.38 14.86
N ALA A 41 -4.51 14.27 15.61
CA ALA A 41 -3.38 13.34 15.68
C ALA A 41 -3.11 12.65 14.33
N VAL A 42 -4.17 12.26 13.60
CA VAL A 42 -4.07 11.68 12.26
C VAL A 42 -3.54 12.72 11.27
N LEU A 43 -4.07 13.95 11.32
CA LEU A 43 -3.61 15.03 10.46
C LEU A 43 -2.11 15.36 10.67
N THR A 44 -1.66 15.46 11.92
CA THR A 44 -0.24 15.73 12.25
C THR A 44 0.69 14.57 11.84
N ALA A 45 0.25 13.32 11.99
CA ALA A 45 0.99 12.16 11.51
C ALA A 45 1.17 12.18 9.98
N LEU A 46 0.11 12.49 9.24
CA LEU A 46 0.18 12.62 7.78
C LEU A 46 1.09 13.79 7.37
N LEU A 47 0.99 14.94 8.02
CA LEU A 47 1.87 16.08 7.76
C LEU A 47 3.34 15.68 7.90
N HIS A 48 3.72 15.01 9.00
CA HIS A 48 5.07 14.48 9.18
C HIS A 48 5.48 13.50 8.07
N ARG A 49 4.62 12.53 7.75
CA ARG A 49 4.88 11.51 6.72
C ARG A 49 5.17 12.15 5.35
N TYR A 50 4.43 13.18 5.00
CA TYR A 50 4.57 13.91 3.74
C TYR A 50 5.60 15.05 3.79
N GLY A 51 6.45 15.07 4.81
CA GLY A 51 7.61 15.97 4.91
C GLY A 51 7.30 17.39 5.34
N TRP A 52 6.10 17.68 5.84
CA TRP A 52 5.80 18.97 6.44
C TRP A 52 6.59 19.14 7.74
N GLN A 53 7.08 20.35 7.97
CA GLN A 53 7.93 20.66 9.11
C GLN A 53 7.15 21.44 10.16
N ARG A 54 7.20 20.96 11.40
CA ARG A 54 6.70 21.71 12.56
C ARG A 54 7.66 22.86 12.87
N ARG A 55 7.16 24.09 12.84
CA ARG A 55 7.93 25.34 13.04
C ARG A 55 7.75 25.95 14.43
N GLY A 56 6.90 25.37 15.26
CA GLY A 56 6.58 25.86 16.60
C GLY A 56 5.10 25.73 16.89
N GLY A 57 4.59 26.49 17.86
CA GLY A 57 3.19 26.44 18.27
C GLY A 57 2.99 26.94 19.69
N ALA A 58 1.74 26.99 20.13
CA ALA A 58 1.39 27.19 21.53
C ALA A 58 1.09 25.81 22.13
N ALA A 59 1.98 25.35 23.02
CA ALA A 59 1.86 24.04 23.66
C ALA A 59 0.48 23.86 24.33
N GLY A 60 -0.14 22.70 24.10
CA GLY A 60 -1.48 22.37 24.57
C GLY A 60 -2.62 23.04 23.79
N ARG A 61 -2.32 23.83 22.75
CA ARG A 61 -3.32 24.50 21.90
C ARG A 61 -3.17 24.10 20.44
N TYR A 62 -2.09 24.55 19.79
CA TYR A 62 -1.88 24.31 18.37
C TYR A 62 -0.39 24.26 18.00
N SER A 63 -0.12 23.57 16.90
CA SER A 63 1.17 23.45 16.25
C SER A 63 1.16 24.11 14.88
N ARG A 64 2.27 24.76 14.52
CA ARG A 64 2.46 25.45 13.25
C ARG A 64 3.26 24.58 12.29
N TRP A 65 2.76 24.39 11.07
CA TRP A 65 3.37 23.57 10.04
C TRP A 65 3.68 24.35 8.78
N SER A 66 4.78 24.00 8.11
CA SER A 66 5.18 24.54 6.81
C SER A 66 5.36 23.41 5.78
N PRO A 67 4.98 23.64 4.51
CA PRO A 67 5.11 22.64 3.46
C PRO A 67 6.58 22.27 3.20
N PRO A 68 6.85 21.05 2.69
CA PRO A 68 8.19 20.66 2.26
C PRO A 68 8.69 21.50 1.07
N GLY A 69 10.00 21.73 1.03
CA GLY A 69 10.68 22.42 -0.07
C GLY A 69 10.62 23.95 0.02
N THR A 70 10.92 24.62 -1.10
CA THR A 70 10.88 26.10 -1.22
C THR A 70 9.51 26.62 -1.61
N ALA A 71 8.48 25.76 -1.60
CA ALA A 71 7.12 26.17 -1.88
C ALA A 71 6.71 27.21 -0.85
N ALA A 72 6.66 28.47 -1.27
CA ALA A 72 6.03 29.53 -0.51
C ALA A 72 4.55 29.16 -0.40
N GLY A 73 4.14 28.69 0.77
CA GLY A 73 2.82 28.15 1.00
C GLY A 73 2.33 28.49 2.40
N ALA A 74 1.01 28.60 2.52
CA ALA A 74 0.33 28.92 3.75
C ALA A 74 0.80 28.01 4.89
N SER A 75 1.18 28.62 6.00
CA SER A 75 1.49 27.89 7.22
C SER A 75 0.19 27.38 7.83
N LEU A 76 0.14 26.09 8.18
CA LEU A 76 -1.05 25.50 8.80
C LEU A 76 -0.95 25.60 10.32
N LEU A 77 -2.08 25.83 10.96
CA LEU A 77 -2.24 25.70 12.40
C LEU A 77 -3.08 24.47 12.65
N VAL A 78 -2.54 23.49 13.38
CA VAL A 78 -3.23 22.24 13.68
C VAL A 78 -3.36 22.11 15.20
N PRO A 79 -4.57 21.91 15.75
CA PRO A 79 -4.77 21.68 17.17
C PRO A 79 -3.89 20.55 17.70
N GLU A 80 -3.35 20.68 18.91
CA GLU A 80 -2.55 19.61 19.53
C GLU A 80 -3.42 18.53 20.18
N ASN A 81 -4.65 18.86 20.57
CA ASN A 81 -5.62 17.94 21.15
C ASN A 81 -7.04 18.37 20.82
N THR A 82 -8.01 17.48 21.07
CA THR A 82 -9.45 17.72 20.86
C THR A 82 -10.13 18.46 22.01
N ALA A 83 -9.43 18.67 23.14
CA ALA A 83 -9.94 19.39 24.30
C ALA A 83 -9.78 20.92 24.20
N PHE A 84 -9.07 21.41 23.17
CA PHE A 84 -8.89 22.83 22.93
C PHE A 84 -10.21 23.43 22.38
N PRO A 85 -10.73 24.54 22.95
CA PRO A 85 -12.05 25.06 22.58
C PRO A 85 -12.25 25.34 21.08
N ASP A 86 -11.19 25.82 20.40
CA ASP A 86 -11.27 26.20 18.98
C ASP A 86 -10.78 25.08 18.04
N THR A 87 -10.84 23.82 18.49
CA THR A 87 -10.34 22.67 17.72
C THR A 87 -11.03 22.56 16.36
N GLU A 88 -12.36 22.62 16.32
CA GLU A 88 -13.13 22.44 15.08
C GLU A 88 -12.84 23.55 14.07
N ASP A 89 -12.82 24.80 14.52
CA ASP A 89 -12.53 25.96 13.67
C ASP A 89 -11.10 25.90 13.10
N LEU A 90 -10.11 25.58 13.94
CA LEU A 90 -8.73 25.42 13.49
C LEU A 90 -8.55 24.25 12.52
N LEU A 91 -9.25 23.14 12.74
CA LEU A 91 -9.23 22.00 11.81
C LEU A 91 -9.87 22.35 10.47
N ALA A 92 -11.04 22.99 10.48
CA ALA A 92 -11.71 23.44 9.27
C ALA A 92 -10.85 24.43 8.47
N GLU A 93 -10.21 25.39 9.16
CA GLU A 93 -9.29 26.34 8.55
C GLU A 93 -8.04 25.64 8.00
N ALA A 94 -7.47 24.69 8.73
CA ALA A 94 -6.32 23.91 8.28
C ALA A 94 -6.62 23.11 7.01
N LEU A 95 -7.77 22.43 6.95
CA LEU A 95 -8.21 21.69 5.77
C LEU A 95 -8.48 22.62 4.58
N THR A 96 -9.05 23.80 4.83
CA THR A 96 -9.28 24.83 3.81
C THR A 96 -7.97 25.45 3.30
N ALA A 97 -6.97 25.59 4.16
CA ALA A 97 -5.65 26.05 3.76
C ALA A 97 -4.89 24.95 3.00
N LEU A 98 -5.05 23.69 3.40
CA LEU A 98 -4.46 22.53 2.73
C LEU A 98 -5.02 22.35 1.32
N SER A 99 -6.34 22.49 1.14
CA SER A 99 -7.00 22.38 -0.17
C SER A 99 -6.59 23.47 -1.17
N ARG A 100 -6.12 24.62 -0.66
CA ARG A 100 -5.60 25.74 -1.45
C ARG A 100 -4.08 25.73 -1.61
N SER A 101 -3.39 24.80 -0.95
CA SER A 101 -1.93 24.73 -0.99
C SER A 101 -1.44 24.25 -2.36
N ALA A 102 -0.40 24.90 -2.88
CA ALA A 102 0.25 24.49 -4.13
C ALA A 102 1.25 23.33 -3.94
N ALA A 103 1.51 22.90 -2.70
CA ALA A 103 2.39 21.79 -2.43
C ALA A 103 1.74 20.47 -2.92
N PRO A 104 2.40 19.66 -3.77
CA PRO A 104 1.85 18.40 -4.25
C PRO A 104 1.41 17.46 -3.12
N SER A 105 2.17 17.44 -2.03
CA SER A 105 1.87 16.66 -0.83
C SER A 105 0.57 17.03 -0.14
N ALA A 106 0.04 18.24 -0.33
CA ALA A 106 -1.23 18.65 0.25
C ALA A 106 -2.40 17.83 -0.31
N ARG A 107 -2.38 17.57 -1.62
CA ARG A 107 -3.38 16.73 -2.28
C ARG A 107 -3.32 15.29 -1.77
N ASP A 108 -2.11 14.74 -1.61
CA ASP A 108 -1.91 13.39 -1.12
C ASP A 108 -2.42 13.21 0.33
N ILE A 109 -2.21 14.22 1.19
CA ILE A 109 -2.76 14.25 2.55
C ILE A 109 -4.30 14.23 2.51
N LEU A 110 -4.93 15.09 1.70
CA LEU A 110 -6.39 15.14 1.60
C LEU A 110 -6.99 13.82 1.10
N VAL A 111 -6.34 13.18 0.13
CA VAL A 111 -6.75 11.85 -0.34
C VAL A 111 -6.61 10.80 0.76
N SER A 112 -5.52 10.83 1.52
CA SER A 112 -5.28 9.90 2.63
C SER A 112 -6.26 10.08 3.80
N LEU A 113 -6.79 11.29 4.00
CA LEU A 113 -7.83 11.56 4.99
C LEU A 113 -9.21 11.08 4.56
N ALA A 114 -9.51 11.20 3.25
CA ALA A 114 -10.82 10.83 2.71
C ALA A 114 -11.04 9.32 2.56
N VAL A 115 -9.95 8.54 2.46
CA VAL A 115 -10.01 7.10 2.27
C VAL A 115 -9.38 6.42 3.49
N PRO A 116 -10.17 5.78 4.38
CA PRO A 116 -9.64 4.92 5.43
C PRO A 116 -8.78 3.85 4.77
N SER A 117 -7.46 3.95 4.91
CA SER A 117 -6.53 3.09 4.20
C SER A 117 -5.39 2.72 5.13
N ASP A 118 -5.26 1.43 5.39
CA ASP A 118 -4.09 0.89 6.09
C ASP A 118 -2.89 0.94 5.16
N GLU A 119 -1.77 1.49 5.64
CA GLU A 119 -0.51 1.43 4.91
C GLU A 119 0.07 0.02 4.96
N VAL A 120 0.12 -0.66 3.82
CA VAL A 120 0.85 -1.93 3.71
C VAL A 120 2.26 -1.66 3.21
N ARG A 121 3.26 -1.92 4.06
CA ARG A 121 4.68 -1.89 3.67
C ARG A 121 5.21 -3.30 3.50
N TRP A 122 5.86 -3.54 2.37
CA TRP A 122 6.54 -4.79 2.08
C TRP A 122 8.04 -4.53 2.01
N TRP A 123 8.81 -5.30 2.76
CA TRP A 123 10.25 -5.40 2.57
C TRP A 123 10.61 -6.87 2.36
N ARG A 124 11.69 -7.11 1.60
CA ARG A 124 12.23 -8.44 1.42
C ARG A 124 13.53 -8.55 2.20
N GLU A 125 13.53 -9.38 3.22
CA GLU A 125 14.79 -9.79 3.87
C GLU A 125 15.53 -10.74 2.92
N ILE A 126 16.80 -10.42 2.65
CA ILE A 126 17.69 -11.28 1.86
C ILE A 126 18.65 -11.92 2.87
N PRO A 127 18.62 -13.25 3.08
CA PRO A 127 19.55 -13.91 3.99
C PRO A 127 20.99 -13.64 3.60
N GLU A 128 21.86 -13.40 4.57
CA GLU A 128 23.28 -13.06 4.36
C GLU A 128 24.03 -14.16 3.59
N SER A 129 23.63 -15.42 3.78
CA SER A 129 24.12 -16.57 2.99
C SER A 129 23.75 -16.51 1.51
N ALA A 130 22.64 -15.84 1.16
CA ALA A 130 22.26 -15.55 -0.20
C ALA A 130 22.89 -14.24 -0.71
N ALA A 131 23.31 -13.31 0.16
CA ALA A 131 23.93 -12.04 -0.24
C ALA A 131 25.29 -12.25 -0.97
N GLY A 132 26.02 -13.32 -0.65
CA GLY A 132 27.26 -13.69 -1.36
C GLY A 132 27.05 -14.32 -2.74
N ALA A 133 25.89 -14.96 -2.98
CA ALA A 133 25.53 -15.54 -4.28
C ALA A 133 24.62 -14.64 -5.14
N ALA A 134 23.83 -13.78 -4.49
CA ALA A 134 22.94 -12.80 -5.11
C ALA A 134 23.61 -11.43 -5.30
N GLY A 135 24.80 -11.22 -4.73
CA GLY A 135 25.51 -9.94 -4.75
C GLY A 135 26.35 -9.65 -5.99
N ALA A 136 26.48 -10.60 -6.93
CA ALA A 136 27.38 -10.45 -8.07
C ALA A 136 26.72 -10.53 -9.46
N SER A 137 25.47 -11.01 -9.56
CA SER A 137 24.75 -11.06 -10.82
C SER A 137 23.42 -10.36 -10.67
N GLY A 138 23.22 -9.28 -11.44
CA GLY A 138 21.91 -8.69 -11.59
C GLY A 138 20.89 -9.74 -12.02
N TRP A 139 19.63 -9.40 -11.80
CA TRP A 139 18.51 -10.28 -12.13
C TRP A 139 18.53 -10.72 -13.60
N ALA A 140 19.00 -9.84 -14.49
CA ALA A 140 19.17 -10.12 -15.91
C ALA A 140 20.22 -11.22 -16.18
N GLU A 141 21.40 -11.14 -15.58
CA GLU A 141 22.49 -12.10 -15.76
C GLU A 141 22.09 -13.50 -15.24
N THR A 142 21.31 -13.54 -14.16
CA THR A 142 20.78 -14.79 -13.60
C THR A 142 19.73 -15.41 -14.53
N GLU A 143 18.89 -14.59 -15.17
CA GLU A 143 17.90 -15.05 -16.13
C GLU A 143 18.53 -15.51 -17.45
N GLU A 144 19.56 -14.80 -17.92
CA GLU A 144 20.36 -15.21 -19.07
C GLU A 144 21.03 -16.57 -18.82
N LEU A 145 21.65 -16.77 -17.65
CA LEU A 145 22.25 -18.05 -17.28
C LEU A 145 21.22 -19.17 -17.26
N ARG A 146 20.04 -18.93 -16.66
CA ARG A 146 18.95 -19.91 -16.59
C ARG A 146 18.40 -20.25 -17.98
N SER A 147 18.27 -19.26 -18.85
CA SER A 147 17.84 -19.42 -20.24
C SER A 147 18.83 -20.25 -21.05
N ALA A 148 20.12 -19.92 -20.96
CA ALA A 148 21.19 -20.64 -21.63
C ALA A 148 21.27 -22.11 -21.18
N ALA A 149 21.20 -22.36 -19.86
CA ALA A 149 21.19 -23.71 -19.31
C ALA A 149 20.02 -24.56 -19.86
N ARG A 150 18.82 -23.97 -19.93
CA ARG A 150 17.64 -24.62 -20.50
C ARG A 150 17.79 -24.92 -21.99
N GLN A 151 18.39 -24.02 -22.77
CA GLN A 151 18.64 -24.26 -24.19
C GLN A 151 19.62 -25.40 -24.42
N ILE A 152 20.69 -25.48 -23.63
CA ILE A 152 21.67 -26.58 -23.70
C ILE A 152 20.99 -27.91 -23.38
N LEU A 153 20.18 -27.98 -22.32
CA LEU A 153 19.45 -29.19 -21.96
C LEU A 153 18.47 -29.63 -23.05
N LEU A 154 17.76 -28.69 -23.67
CA LEU A 154 16.86 -28.97 -24.80
C LEU A 154 17.63 -29.46 -26.03
N ALA A 155 18.76 -28.84 -26.36
CA ALA A 155 19.61 -29.26 -27.47
C ALA A 155 20.15 -30.68 -27.25
N GLY A 156 20.59 -31.00 -26.02
CA GLY A 156 21.04 -32.33 -25.64
C GLY A 156 19.92 -33.37 -25.74
N ALA A 157 18.70 -33.05 -25.27
CA ALA A 157 17.55 -33.93 -25.38
C ALA A 157 17.15 -34.21 -26.83
N LEU A 158 17.21 -33.19 -27.70
CA LEU A 158 16.96 -33.35 -29.14
C LEU A 158 18.05 -34.17 -29.84
N ALA A 159 19.32 -33.97 -29.48
CA ALA A 159 20.43 -34.72 -30.04
C ALA A 159 20.41 -36.21 -29.64
N ALA A 160 19.95 -36.51 -28.42
CA ALA A 160 19.79 -37.89 -27.94
C ALA A 160 18.55 -38.60 -28.54
N ARG A 161 17.63 -37.84 -29.15
CA ARG A 161 16.44 -38.43 -29.78
C ARG A 161 16.81 -39.07 -31.11
N GLY A 162 16.93 -40.40 -31.12
CA GLY A 162 17.12 -41.18 -32.34
C GLY A 162 15.99 -40.93 -33.35
N ARG A 163 16.32 -40.98 -34.65
CA ARG A 163 15.30 -40.87 -35.72
C ARG A 163 14.33 -42.04 -35.58
N ALA A 164 13.04 -41.75 -35.42
CA ALA A 164 12.00 -42.75 -35.59
C ALA A 164 12.06 -43.23 -37.05
N GLY A 165 12.54 -44.46 -37.26
CA GLY A 165 12.46 -45.11 -38.56
C GLY A 165 10.99 -45.28 -38.90
N TYR A 166 10.53 -44.63 -39.97
CA TYR A 166 9.24 -44.93 -40.57
C TYR A 166 9.36 -46.32 -41.21
N HIS A 167 8.66 -47.30 -40.64
CA HIS A 167 8.38 -48.60 -41.25
C HIS A 167 6.94 -48.62 -41.74
#